data_AF-A0A7X6T8G5-F1
#
_entry.id   AF-A0A7X6T8G5-F1
#
_cell.length_a   1.000
_cell.length_b   1.000
_cell.length_c   1.000
_cell.angle_alpha   90.00
_cell.angle_beta   90.00
_cell.angle_gamma   90.00
#
_symmetry.space_group_name_H-M   'P 1'
#
loop_
_entity.id
_entity.type
_entity.pdbx_description
1 polymer ?
#
loop_
_entity_poly.entity_id
_entity_poly.type
_entity_poly.pdbx_seq_one_letter_code
_entity_poly.pdbx_strand_id
1 'polypeptide(L)'
;MTLESKIAKALAGLLNVDLEEVEAGLGRPPKPEMGDIAFPCFRHAKELKKAPKLIAEELKQALEEAASGSLEDLFTAIDRMEAEGGYLNFFIRRDYLARTVLRAAITAGERPGATGEGEGKTVIVEYSSPNIAKPFHVGHGFSTFLGEAIANLFEYGGYRVERFNHLGDYGTQFGKLIVAWRLWGDRAALEEAPIRELTRIYVKFHEEAERDPKLEDDARIAFNRLEQGGQEETDLWETFRQVSLMEFNKIYDRVGISFDNTNGESFYSPMIRQVVDTLKEKGLLEESEGAQVVKLDVFGLNPCLILKSDGSTIYASRDIASILYRDREYHFDKNVYVVGVPQKNHFNQVFAVMKRMGFPKADDCVHVAFGTVRFAEG
;
A
#
# COMPACT_ATOMS: atom_id res chain seq x y z
N MET A 1 29.58 8.26 6.13
CA MET A 1 29.89 6.93 5.57
C MET A 1 29.70 5.89 6.65
N THR A 2 28.87 4.87 6.41
CA THR A 2 28.58 3.80 7.37
C THR A 2 29.80 2.88 7.56
N LEU A 3 29.78 2.03 8.59
CA LEU A 3 30.85 1.04 8.80
C LEU A 3 30.87 0.03 7.65
N GLU A 4 29.71 -0.43 7.18
CA GLU A 4 29.56 -1.30 6.02
C GLU A 4 30.23 -0.69 4.78
N SER A 5 30.01 0.60 4.50
CA SER A 5 30.61 1.27 3.35
C SER A 5 32.15 1.44 3.48
N LYS A 6 32.67 1.61 4.71
CA LYS A 6 34.13 1.55 4.97
C LYS A 6 34.71 0.17 4.67
N ILE A 7 34.03 -0.89 5.12
CA ILE A 7 34.43 -2.28 4.85
C ILE A 7 34.40 -2.55 3.34
N ALA A 8 33.30 -2.18 2.67
CA ALA A 8 33.14 -2.39 1.24
C ALA A 8 34.23 -1.69 0.43
N LYS A 9 34.57 -0.44 0.77
CA LYS A 9 35.65 0.30 0.13
C LYS A 9 37.01 -0.35 0.30
N ALA A 10 37.31 -0.88 1.49
CA ALA A 10 38.57 -1.59 1.73
C ALA A 10 38.63 -2.89 0.90
N LEU A 11 37.55 -3.67 0.89
CA LEU A 11 37.45 -4.92 0.12
C LEU A 11 37.49 -4.68 -1.39
N ALA A 12 36.79 -3.68 -1.90
CA ALA A 12 36.78 -3.33 -3.33
C ALA A 12 38.20 -2.96 -3.82
N GLY A 13 38.96 -2.22 -3.01
CA GLY A 13 40.36 -1.90 -3.31
C GLY A 13 41.28 -3.14 -3.35
N LEU A 14 41.06 -4.11 -2.45
CA LEU A 14 41.84 -5.36 -2.42
C LEU A 14 41.46 -6.33 -3.55
N LEU A 15 40.19 -6.37 -3.91
CA LEU A 15 39.66 -7.24 -4.96
C LEU A 15 39.77 -6.65 -6.37
N ASN A 16 39.98 -5.32 -6.46
CA ASN A 16 39.96 -4.56 -7.70
C ASN A 16 38.63 -4.74 -8.48
N VAL A 17 37.51 -4.63 -7.76
CA VAL A 17 36.13 -4.69 -8.29
C VAL A 17 35.38 -3.41 -7.95
N ASP A 18 34.17 -3.26 -8.48
CA ASP A 18 33.32 -2.12 -8.18
C ASP A 18 32.89 -2.09 -6.71
N LEU A 19 32.83 -0.89 -6.12
CA LEU A 19 32.35 -0.67 -4.76
C LEU A 19 30.89 -1.13 -4.62
N GLU A 20 30.04 -0.81 -5.61
CA GLU A 20 28.60 -1.15 -5.56
C GLU A 20 28.39 -2.67 -5.50
N GLU A 21 29.23 -3.44 -6.19
CA GLU A 21 29.18 -4.90 -6.18
C GLU A 21 29.49 -5.47 -4.79
N VAL A 22 30.49 -4.91 -4.11
CA VAL A 22 30.89 -5.32 -2.76
C VAL A 22 29.85 -4.88 -1.72
N GLU A 23 29.31 -3.67 -1.84
CA GLU A 23 28.24 -3.17 -0.96
C GLU A 23 26.99 -4.06 -1.05
N ALA A 24 26.59 -4.48 -2.26
CA ALA A 24 25.52 -5.46 -2.47
C ALA A 24 25.88 -6.90 -2.03
N GLY A 25 27.16 -7.14 -1.76
CA GLY A 25 27.72 -8.39 -1.22
C GLY A 25 27.61 -8.51 0.28
N LEU A 26 27.74 -7.41 1.00
CA LEU A 26 27.73 -7.40 2.46
C LEU A 26 26.33 -7.73 3.00
N GLY A 27 26.30 -8.50 4.08
CA GLY A 27 25.05 -8.85 4.75
C GLY A 27 25.26 -9.14 6.22
N ARG A 28 24.16 -9.39 6.92
CA ARG A 28 24.20 -9.86 8.31
C ARG A 28 24.19 -11.38 8.33
N PRO A 29 25.08 -12.02 9.10
CA PRO A 29 25.04 -13.47 9.24
C PRO A 29 23.77 -13.91 10.00
N PRO A 30 23.33 -15.17 9.84
CA PRO A 30 22.08 -15.66 10.42
C PRO A 30 22.14 -15.81 11.94
N LYS A 31 23.34 -15.87 12.52
CA LYS A 31 23.54 -16.05 13.96
C LYS A 31 24.56 -15.04 14.51
N PRO A 32 24.35 -14.47 15.71
CA PRO A 32 25.26 -13.48 16.30
C PRO A 32 26.70 -13.98 16.52
N GLU A 33 26.88 -15.28 16.77
CA GLU A 33 28.21 -15.88 16.93
C GLU A 33 29.05 -15.89 15.65
N MET A 34 28.43 -15.71 14.48
CA MET A 34 29.09 -15.67 13.17
C MET A 34 29.55 -14.26 12.76
N GLY A 35 29.45 -13.26 13.66
CA GLY A 35 29.82 -11.87 13.40
C GLY A 35 28.63 -10.93 13.30
N ASP A 36 28.91 -9.65 13.08
CA ASP A 36 27.89 -8.61 12.89
C ASP A 36 27.70 -8.29 11.38
N ILE A 37 28.77 -8.44 10.58
CA ILE A 37 28.77 -8.24 9.12
C ILE A 37 29.51 -9.42 8.47
N ALA A 38 29.02 -9.92 7.34
CA ALA A 38 29.62 -11.02 6.61
C ALA A 38 29.77 -10.68 5.11
N PHE A 39 30.91 -11.07 4.54
CA PHE A 39 31.20 -10.94 3.12
C PHE A 39 31.33 -12.32 2.45
N PRO A 40 30.45 -12.67 1.49
CA PRO A 40 30.47 -13.95 0.80
C PRO A 40 31.55 -14.00 -0.29
N CYS A 41 32.68 -14.64 -0.03
CA CYS A 41 33.81 -14.70 -0.97
C CYS A 41 33.55 -15.60 -2.19
N PHE A 42 32.52 -16.46 -2.16
CA PHE A 42 32.19 -17.34 -3.30
C PHE A 42 31.73 -16.57 -4.55
N ARG A 43 31.24 -15.33 -4.39
CA ARG A 43 30.85 -14.48 -5.54
C ARG A 43 32.04 -14.19 -6.46
N HIS A 44 33.24 -14.08 -5.90
CA HIS A 44 34.47 -13.77 -6.64
C HIS A 44 35.34 -15.00 -6.96
N ALA A 45 34.92 -16.20 -6.55
CA ALA A 45 35.72 -17.42 -6.70
C ALA A 45 36.03 -17.77 -8.16
N LYS A 46 35.07 -17.55 -9.07
CA LYS A 46 35.22 -17.84 -10.50
C LYS A 46 36.22 -16.90 -11.17
N GLU A 47 36.17 -15.62 -10.83
CA GLU A 47 37.02 -14.57 -11.41
C GLU A 47 38.44 -14.68 -10.90
N LEU A 48 38.60 -14.85 -9.58
CA LEU A 48 39.90 -15.01 -8.94
C LEU A 48 40.52 -16.40 -9.14
N LYS A 49 39.74 -17.37 -9.64
CA LYS A 49 40.13 -18.78 -9.80
C LYS A 49 40.71 -19.39 -8.52
N LYS A 50 40.15 -19.01 -7.37
CA LYS A 50 40.58 -19.45 -6.03
C LYS A 50 39.38 -20.02 -5.28
N ALA A 51 39.66 -20.95 -4.36
CA ALA A 51 38.64 -21.46 -3.46
C ALA A 51 38.13 -20.33 -2.54
N PRO A 52 36.81 -20.24 -2.26
CA PRO A 52 36.23 -19.17 -1.43
C PRO A 52 36.91 -19.03 -0.05
N LYS A 53 37.29 -20.15 0.56
CA LYS A 53 38.00 -20.18 1.84
C LYS A 53 39.35 -19.47 1.75
N LEU A 54 40.13 -19.74 0.70
CA LEU A 54 41.42 -19.11 0.48
C LEU A 54 41.27 -17.60 0.24
N ILE A 55 40.24 -17.19 -0.51
CA ILE A 55 39.93 -15.77 -0.73
C ILE A 55 39.63 -15.07 0.61
N ALA A 56 38.81 -15.69 1.47
CA ALA A 56 38.50 -15.12 2.78
C ALA A 56 39.75 -15.00 3.67
N GLU A 57 40.63 -16.00 3.67
CA GLU A 57 41.89 -16.00 4.42
C GLU A 57 42.86 -14.92 3.89
N GLU A 58 43.02 -14.79 2.57
CA GLU A 58 43.88 -13.78 1.94
C GLU A 58 43.35 -12.35 2.19
N LEU A 59 42.03 -12.14 2.09
CA LEU A 59 41.41 -10.84 2.38
C LEU A 59 41.57 -10.47 3.84
N LYS A 60 41.35 -11.42 4.76
CA LYS A 60 41.59 -11.22 6.19
C LYS A 60 43.03 -10.76 6.43
N GLN A 61 44.01 -11.49 5.89
CA GLN A 61 45.41 -11.18 6.07
C GLN A 61 45.77 -9.80 5.50
N ALA A 62 45.33 -9.49 4.28
CA ALA A 62 45.60 -8.20 3.64
C ALA A 62 44.99 -7.03 4.42
N LEU A 63 43.79 -7.20 4.99
CA LEU A 63 43.16 -6.21 5.84
C LEU A 63 43.94 -6.03 7.16
N GLU A 64 44.37 -7.12 7.80
CA GLU A 64 45.17 -7.07 9.03
C GLU A 64 46.54 -6.40 8.82
N GLU A 65 47.20 -6.64 7.68
CA GLU A 65 48.46 -5.99 7.31
C GLU A 65 48.29 -4.48 7.10
N ALA A 66 47.14 -4.06 6.54
CA ALA A 66 46.79 -2.66 6.35
C ALA A 66 46.25 -1.97 7.63
N ALA A 67 46.05 -2.71 8.73
CA ALA A 67 45.42 -2.22 9.96
C ALA A 67 46.19 -1.08 10.63
N SER A 68 47.52 -1.08 10.55
CA SER A 68 48.38 -0.04 11.14
C SER A 68 48.70 1.12 10.18
N GLY A 69 48.04 1.16 9.01
CA GLY A 69 48.30 2.12 7.96
C GLY A 69 47.02 2.74 7.42
N SER A 70 46.73 2.50 6.13
CA SER A 70 45.61 3.13 5.42
C SER A 70 44.22 2.78 5.98
N LEU A 71 44.09 1.74 6.81
CA LEU A 71 42.83 1.26 7.38
C LEU A 71 42.74 1.39 8.91
N GLU A 72 43.61 2.18 9.56
CA GLU A 72 43.60 2.34 11.03
C GLU A 72 42.21 2.70 11.59
N ASP A 73 41.53 3.66 10.94
CA ASP A 73 40.17 4.08 11.31
C ASP A 73 39.15 2.94 11.26
N LEU A 74 39.29 1.99 10.34
CA LEU A 74 38.41 0.82 10.24
C LEU A 74 38.59 -0.12 11.45
N PHE A 75 39.83 -0.33 11.88
CA PHE A 75 40.16 -1.20 13.02
C PHE A 75 39.85 -0.59 14.39
N THR A 76 39.53 0.70 14.45
CA THR A 76 38.90 1.29 15.65
C THR A 76 37.49 0.74 15.91
N ALA A 77 36.80 0.29 14.85
CA ALA A 77 35.44 -0.23 14.92
C ALA A 77 35.39 -1.76 14.98
N ILE A 78 36.36 -2.44 14.37
CA ILE A 78 36.41 -3.90 14.26
C ILE A 78 37.20 -4.49 15.43
N ASP A 79 36.60 -5.45 16.13
CA ASP A 79 37.22 -6.23 17.20
C ASP A 79 38.11 -7.33 16.61
N ARG A 80 37.55 -8.13 15.71
CA ARG A 80 38.24 -9.22 15.02
C ARG A 80 37.54 -9.59 13.71
N MET A 81 38.24 -10.37 12.90
CA MET A 81 37.74 -10.96 11.67
C MET A 81 37.97 -12.47 11.63
N GLU A 82 37.02 -13.21 11.07
CA GLU A 82 37.08 -14.67 10.97
C GLU A 82 36.79 -15.11 9.54
N ALA A 83 37.68 -15.93 8.97
CA ALA A 83 37.51 -16.53 7.66
C ALA A 83 36.94 -17.94 7.83
N GLU A 84 35.63 -18.10 7.65
CA GLU A 84 34.92 -19.36 7.90
C GLU A 84 33.93 -19.68 6.79
N GLY A 85 33.90 -20.93 6.33
CA GLY A 85 32.89 -21.39 5.36
C GLY A 85 32.89 -20.67 4.01
N GLY A 86 33.98 -19.98 3.64
CA GLY A 86 34.03 -19.14 2.43
C GLY A 86 33.44 -17.74 2.62
N TYR A 87 33.27 -17.31 3.87
CA TYR A 87 32.91 -15.95 4.26
C TYR A 87 34.06 -15.29 5.00
N LEU A 88 34.17 -13.98 4.85
CA LEU A 88 34.92 -13.13 5.77
C LEU A 88 33.91 -12.44 6.70
N ASN A 89 33.95 -12.82 7.96
CA ASN A 89 33.07 -12.33 9.01
C ASN A 89 33.77 -11.25 9.83
N PHE A 90 33.05 -10.17 10.14
CA PHE A 90 33.54 -9.02 10.89
C PHE A 90 32.76 -8.90 12.20
N PHE A 91 33.50 -8.79 13.30
CA PHE A 91 32.95 -8.58 14.64
C PHE A 91 33.22 -7.14 15.07
N ILE A 92 32.18 -6.39 15.43
CA ILE A 92 32.26 -4.98 15.79
C ILE A 92 32.59 -4.85 17.28
N ARG A 93 33.50 -3.95 17.63
CA ARG A 93 33.80 -3.61 19.03
C ARG A 93 32.53 -3.09 19.72
N ARG A 94 32.17 -3.71 20.85
CA ARG A 94 30.92 -3.38 21.57
C ARG A 94 30.91 -1.95 22.10
N ASP A 95 32.05 -1.42 22.51
CA ASP A 95 32.17 -0.02 22.95
C ASP A 95 32.02 0.96 21.78
N TYR A 96 32.59 0.65 20.61
CA TYR A 96 32.38 1.43 19.39
C TYR A 96 30.89 1.45 19.00
N LEU A 97 30.26 0.27 18.94
CA LEU A 97 28.85 0.13 18.58
C LEU A 97 27.95 0.91 19.56
N ALA A 98 28.12 0.71 20.87
CA ALA A 98 27.35 1.40 21.89
C ALA A 98 27.51 2.93 21.80
N ARG A 99 28.75 3.43 21.69
CA ARG A 99 28.99 4.89 21.53
C ARG A 99 28.34 5.43 20.27
N THR A 100 28.44 4.71 19.15
CA THR A 100 27.90 5.13 17.86
C THR A 100 26.38 5.19 17.89
N VAL A 101 25.73 4.13 18.35
CA VAL A 101 24.27 4.04 18.42
C VAL A 101 23.70 5.05 19.41
N LEU A 102 24.27 5.15 20.62
CA LEU A 102 23.78 6.10 21.62
C LEU A 102 23.97 7.55 21.15
N ARG A 103 25.11 7.88 20.56
CA ARG A 103 25.34 9.22 20.02
C ARG A 103 24.37 9.54 18.88
N ALA A 104 24.17 8.61 17.95
CA ALA A 104 23.23 8.78 16.86
C ALA A 104 21.79 8.98 17.38
N ALA A 105 21.37 8.18 18.36
CA ALA A 105 20.05 8.29 18.98
C ALA A 105 19.86 9.62 19.71
N ILE A 106 20.85 10.07 20.49
CA ILE A 106 20.82 11.38 21.18
C ILE A 106 20.74 12.52 20.17
N THR A 107 21.56 12.48 19.10
CA THR A 107 21.55 13.51 18.05
C THR A 107 20.22 13.54 17.29
N ALA A 108 19.61 12.38 17.06
CA ALA A 108 18.33 12.27 16.36
C ALA A 108 17.12 12.72 17.19
N GLY A 109 17.30 12.98 18.49
CA GLY A 109 16.25 13.47 19.39
C GLY A 109 15.06 12.52 19.47
N GLU A 110 13.87 13.02 19.11
CA GLU A 110 12.62 12.26 19.14
C GLU A 110 12.48 11.26 17.99
N ARG A 111 13.41 11.23 17.03
CA ARG A 111 13.31 10.42 15.82
C ARG A 111 14.53 9.51 15.57
N PRO A 112 14.98 8.70 16.55
CA PRO A 112 16.10 7.79 16.36
C PRO A 112 15.80 6.74 15.28
N GLY A 113 16.71 6.59 14.32
CA GLY A 113 16.54 5.64 13.21
C GLY A 113 15.61 6.10 12.10
N ALA A 114 15.08 7.33 12.17
CA ALA A 114 14.43 7.94 11.01
C ALA A 114 15.43 8.08 9.87
N THR A 115 14.96 7.80 8.66
CA THR A 115 15.69 7.99 7.42
C THR A 115 15.25 9.33 6.80
N GLY A 116 16.13 9.97 6.03
CA GLY A 116 15.77 11.11 5.17
C GLY A 116 15.36 10.67 3.76
N GLU A 117 15.03 9.39 3.58
CA GLU A 117 14.83 8.79 2.25
C GLU A 117 13.55 9.28 1.55
N GLY A 118 12.59 9.74 2.36
CA GLY A 118 11.32 10.30 1.93
C GLY A 118 11.33 11.80 1.66
N GLU A 119 12.45 12.50 1.87
CA GLU A 119 12.50 13.95 1.67
C GLU A 119 12.07 14.33 0.25
N GLY A 120 11.08 15.22 0.15
CA GLY A 120 10.50 15.67 -1.11
C GLY A 120 9.59 14.66 -1.81
N LYS A 121 9.32 13.49 -1.22
CA LYS A 121 8.47 12.44 -1.77
C LYS A 121 7.13 12.36 -1.06
N THR A 122 6.08 12.05 -1.83
CA THR A 122 4.71 11.94 -1.32
C THR A 122 4.22 10.50 -1.40
N VAL A 123 3.64 9.99 -0.32
CA VAL A 123 3.02 8.66 -0.27
C VAL A 123 1.55 8.79 0.09
N ILE A 124 0.68 8.20 -0.72
CA ILE A 124 -0.73 8.03 -0.38
C ILE A 124 -0.88 6.65 0.27
N VAL A 125 -1.54 6.60 1.43
CA VAL A 125 -1.91 5.34 2.07
C VAL A 125 -3.43 5.32 2.21
N GLU A 126 -4.07 4.47 1.42
CA GLU A 126 -5.50 4.23 1.47
C GLU A 126 -5.81 3.03 2.38
N TYR A 127 -6.66 3.27 3.38
CA TYR A 127 -7.05 2.25 4.34
C TYR A 127 -8.42 2.54 4.97
N SER A 128 -8.91 1.58 5.75
CA SER A 128 -10.27 1.56 6.32
C SER A 128 -11.37 1.39 5.29
N SER A 129 -11.55 2.37 4.41
CA SER A 129 -12.46 2.38 3.25
C SER A 129 -13.81 1.67 3.48
N PRO A 130 -14.57 2.03 4.54
CA PRO A 130 -15.82 1.35 4.86
C PRO A 130 -16.91 1.71 3.84
N ASN A 131 -17.88 0.81 3.71
CA ASN A 131 -19.11 1.10 2.97
C ASN A 131 -20.10 1.83 3.90
N ILE A 132 -20.51 3.04 3.52
CA ILE A 132 -21.36 3.89 4.36
C ILE A 132 -22.78 3.32 4.58
N ALA A 133 -23.19 2.32 3.80
CA ALA A 133 -24.48 1.63 3.95
C ALA A 133 -24.40 0.38 4.85
N LYS A 134 -23.25 0.07 5.45
CA LYS A 134 -23.06 -1.09 6.33
C LYS A 134 -22.43 -0.71 7.67
N PRO A 135 -22.74 -1.43 8.75
CA PRO A 135 -22.05 -1.24 10.02
C PRO A 135 -20.54 -1.46 9.93
N PHE A 136 -19.79 -0.69 10.70
CA PHE A 136 -18.35 -0.88 10.83
C PHE A 136 -18.05 -2.18 11.58
N HIS A 137 -17.50 -3.19 10.89
CA HIS A 137 -17.08 -4.46 11.48
C HIS A 137 -15.56 -4.59 11.68
N VAL A 138 -15.13 -5.61 12.42
CA VAL A 138 -13.72 -5.90 12.77
C VAL A 138 -12.78 -5.93 11.55
N GLY A 139 -13.25 -6.43 10.40
CA GLY A 139 -12.48 -6.39 9.15
C GLY A 139 -12.00 -4.99 8.73
N HIS A 140 -12.83 -3.95 8.90
CA HIS A 140 -12.41 -2.57 8.64
C HIS A 140 -11.40 -2.09 9.69
N GLY A 141 -11.53 -2.53 10.94
CA GLY A 141 -10.57 -2.24 12.01
C GLY A 141 -9.17 -2.72 11.65
N PHE A 142 -9.02 -3.93 11.11
CA PHE A 142 -7.70 -4.45 10.72
C PHE A 142 -7.02 -3.61 9.62
N SER A 143 -7.76 -3.26 8.56
CA SER A 143 -7.26 -2.33 7.54
C SER A 143 -6.89 -0.99 8.16
N THR A 144 -7.72 -0.48 9.08
CA THR A 144 -7.51 0.81 9.75
C THR A 144 -6.19 0.85 10.52
N PHE A 145 -5.94 -0.11 11.40
CA PHE A 145 -4.73 -0.11 12.23
C PHE A 145 -3.47 -0.42 11.41
N LEU A 146 -3.55 -1.36 10.45
CA LEU A 146 -2.42 -1.69 9.60
C LEU A 146 -2.04 -0.51 8.70
N GLY A 147 -3.04 0.13 8.08
CA GLY A 147 -2.81 1.29 7.22
C GLY A 147 -2.24 2.47 7.97
N GLU A 148 -2.75 2.75 9.17
CA GLU A 148 -2.18 3.80 10.00
C GLU A 148 -0.74 3.49 10.44
N ALA A 149 -0.42 2.23 10.78
CA ALA A 149 0.95 1.85 11.10
C ALA A 149 1.90 2.06 9.90
N ILE A 150 1.45 1.73 8.68
CA ILE A 150 2.20 1.94 7.45
C ILE A 150 2.40 3.44 7.17
N ALA A 151 1.34 4.25 7.32
CA ALA A 151 1.39 5.70 7.19
C ALA A 151 2.41 6.31 8.15
N ASN A 152 2.36 5.92 9.42
CA ASN A 152 3.31 6.39 10.44
C ASN A 152 4.76 5.98 10.15
N LEU A 153 4.99 4.80 9.58
CA LEU A 153 6.34 4.38 9.17
C LEU A 153 6.88 5.24 8.00
N PHE A 154 6.06 5.54 7.00
CA PHE A 154 6.46 6.45 5.92
C PHE A 154 6.72 7.86 6.45
N GLU A 155 5.86 8.39 7.32
CA GLU A 155 6.06 9.72 7.92
C GLU A 155 7.34 9.75 8.77
N TYR A 156 7.61 8.66 9.50
CA TYR A 156 8.84 8.48 10.26
C TYR A 156 10.10 8.41 9.38
N GLY A 157 9.98 7.90 8.14
CA GLY A 157 11.04 7.92 7.11
C GLY A 157 11.12 9.23 6.30
N GLY A 158 10.39 10.28 6.70
CA GLY A 158 10.50 11.62 6.13
C GLY A 158 9.63 11.89 4.89
N TYR A 159 8.72 10.97 4.54
CA TYR A 159 7.78 11.18 3.44
C TYR A 159 6.67 12.15 3.85
N ARG A 160 6.14 12.92 2.89
CA ARG A 160 4.81 13.53 3.03
C ARG A 160 3.78 12.42 2.87
N VAL A 161 2.97 12.17 3.89
CA VAL A 161 1.96 11.12 3.87
C VAL A 161 0.57 11.71 3.74
N GLU A 162 -0.23 11.18 2.83
CA GLU A 162 -1.63 11.51 2.63
C GLU A 162 -2.49 10.30 2.99
N ARG A 163 -3.24 10.40 4.08
CA ARG A 163 -4.10 9.33 4.62
C ARG A 163 -5.46 9.39 3.95
N PHE A 164 -5.77 8.37 3.15
CA PHE A 164 -6.99 8.30 2.36
C PHE A 164 -7.98 7.29 2.95
N ASN A 165 -9.23 7.73 3.11
CA ASN A 165 -10.37 6.86 3.42
C ASN A 165 -11.29 6.78 2.19
N HIS A 166 -11.10 5.78 1.34
CA HIS A 166 -11.85 5.64 0.11
C HIS A 166 -13.23 5.02 0.38
N LEU A 167 -14.20 5.85 0.73
CA LEU A 167 -15.52 5.40 1.14
C LEU A 167 -16.25 4.63 0.02
N GLY A 168 -16.86 3.51 0.39
CA GLY A 168 -17.83 2.82 -0.48
C GLY A 168 -19.16 3.57 -0.48
N ASP A 169 -19.19 4.74 -1.13
CA ASP A 169 -20.32 5.69 -1.13
C ASP A 169 -21.07 5.76 -2.46
N TYR A 170 -20.86 4.80 -3.36
CA TYR A 170 -21.54 4.77 -4.66
C TYR A 170 -21.96 3.35 -5.07
N GLY A 171 -23.06 3.22 -5.82
CA GLY A 171 -23.58 1.93 -6.32
C GLY A 171 -25.05 1.66 -5.98
N THR A 172 -25.58 0.56 -6.54
CA THR A 172 -27.02 0.20 -6.48
C THR A 172 -27.58 0.06 -5.06
N GLN A 173 -26.72 -0.22 -4.08
CA GLN A 173 -27.06 -0.22 -2.66
C GLN A 173 -27.67 1.11 -2.18
N PHE A 174 -27.26 2.26 -2.74
CA PHE A 174 -27.85 3.56 -2.41
C PHE A 174 -29.24 3.74 -3.02
N GLY A 175 -29.49 3.19 -4.20
CA GLY A 175 -30.84 3.12 -4.75
C GLY A 175 -31.79 2.37 -3.83
N LYS A 176 -31.35 1.23 -3.30
CA LYS A 176 -32.10 0.45 -2.29
C LYS A 176 -32.34 1.26 -1.03
N LEU A 177 -31.30 1.92 -0.50
CA LEU A 177 -31.39 2.72 0.71
C LEU A 177 -32.33 3.93 0.55
N ILE A 178 -32.30 4.60 -0.61
CA ILE A 178 -33.21 5.71 -0.95
C ILE A 178 -34.67 5.23 -0.99
N VAL A 179 -34.95 4.11 -1.68
CA VAL A 179 -36.30 3.54 -1.71
C VAL A 179 -36.75 3.09 -0.32
N ALA A 180 -35.85 2.45 0.43
CA ALA A 180 -36.11 2.02 1.81
C ALA A 180 -36.44 3.22 2.71
N TRP A 181 -35.73 4.34 2.55
CA TRP A 181 -35.98 5.57 3.29
C TRP A 181 -37.33 6.18 2.95
N ARG A 182 -37.69 6.23 1.67
CA ARG A 182 -39.00 6.74 1.22
C ARG A 182 -40.17 5.95 1.81
N LEU A 183 -40.01 4.63 1.96
CA LEU A 183 -41.08 3.74 2.43
C LEU A 183 -41.12 3.61 3.96
N TRP A 184 -39.95 3.57 4.62
CA TRP A 184 -39.84 3.17 6.02
C TRP A 184 -38.88 4.03 6.85
N GLY A 185 -38.30 5.09 6.28
CA GLY A 185 -37.38 5.97 6.98
C GLY A 185 -38.07 6.80 8.06
N ASP A 186 -37.39 6.91 9.21
CA ASP A 186 -37.82 7.75 10.32
C ASP A 186 -36.72 8.77 10.65
N ARG A 187 -37.05 10.06 10.51
CA ARG A 187 -36.13 11.17 10.77
C ARG A 187 -35.66 11.21 12.23
N ALA A 188 -36.55 10.96 13.18
CA ALA A 188 -36.20 10.99 14.60
C ALA A 188 -35.27 9.82 14.94
N ALA A 189 -35.54 8.63 14.37
CA ALA A 189 -34.67 7.47 14.55
C ALA A 189 -33.28 7.66 13.90
N LEU A 190 -33.21 8.34 12.75
CA LEU A 190 -31.95 8.65 12.08
C LEU A 190 -31.10 9.62 12.92
N GLU A 191 -31.71 10.63 13.53
CA GLU A 191 -31.00 11.58 14.40
C GLU A 191 -30.48 10.92 15.69
N GLU A 192 -31.24 9.99 16.27
CA GLU A 192 -30.86 9.29 17.50
C GLU A 192 -29.75 8.25 17.27
N ALA A 193 -29.89 7.43 16.22
CA ALA A 193 -29.00 6.31 15.96
C ALA A 193 -28.84 6.05 14.45
N PRO A 194 -28.03 6.86 13.72
CA PRO A 194 -28.04 6.87 12.26
C PRO A 194 -27.74 5.51 11.62
N ILE A 195 -26.64 4.87 12.01
CA ILE A 195 -26.24 3.56 11.45
C ILE A 195 -27.28 2.48 11.77
N ARG A 196 -27.91 2.54 12.96
CA ARG A 196 -28.95 1.59 13.34
C ARG A 196 -30.18 1.76 12.45
N GLU A 197 -30.59 2.99 12.21
CA GLU A 197 -31.75 3.29 11.37
C GLU A 197 -31.51 2.93 9.90
N LEU A 198 -30.37 3.33 9.34
CA LEU A 198 -30.01 2.98 7.96
C LEU A 198 -29.90 1.47 7.77
N THR A 199 -29.33 0.75 8.75
CA THR A 199 -29.28 -0.72 8.72
C THR A 199 -30.68 -1.32 8.81
N ARG A 200 -31.56 -0.80 9.68
CA ARG A 200 -32.93 -1.29 9.86
C ARG A 200 -33.73 -1.21 8.57
N ILE A 201 -33.75 -0.05 7.91
CA ILE A 201 -34.50 0.12 6.66
C ILE A 201 -33.88 -0.69 5.52
N TYR A 202 -32.55 -0.83 5.49
CA TYR A 202 -31.87 -1.62 4.47
C TYR A 202 -32.19 -3.12 4.58
N VAL A 203 -32.17 -3.67 5.80
CA VAL A 203 -32.58 -5.06 6.05
C VAL A 203 -34.05 -5.25 5.68
N LYS A 204 -34.92 -4.33 6.10
CA LYS A 204 -36.35 -4.38 5.75
C LYS A 204 -36.58 -4.34 4.23
N PHE A 205 -35.80 -3.55 3.50
CA PHE A 205 -35.87 -3.53 2.04
C PHE A 205 -35.60 -4.91 1.44
N HIS A 206 -34.55 -5.60 1.89
CA HIS A 206 -34.23 -6.94 1.37
C HIS A 206 -35.32 -7.96 1.69
N GLU A 207 -35.87 -7.93 2.91
CA GLU A 207 -36.98 -8.81 3.30
C GLU A 207 -38.25 -8.59 2.46
N GLU A 208 -38.59 -7.32 2.16
CA GLU A 208 -39.76 -7.00 1.36
C GLU A 208 -39.51 -7.21 -0.15
N ALA A 209 -38.28 -7.01 -0.64
CA ALA A 209 -37.93 -7.25 -2.04
C ALA A 209 -38.01 -8.72 -2.45
N GLU A 210 -37.86 -9.66 -1.50
CA GLU A 210 -38.14 -11.08 -1.74
C GLU A 210 -39.62 -11.34 -2.05
N ARG A 211 -40.52 -10.49 -1.55
CA ARG A 211 -41.98 -10.62 -1.70
C ARG A 211 -42.52 -9.75 -2.83
N ASP A 212 -41.91 -8.61 -3.07
CA ASP A 212 -42.23 -7.68 -4.16
C ASP A 212 -40.99 -7.36 -5.00
N PRO A 213 -40.74 -8.11 -6.08
CA PRO A 213 -39.60 -7.87 -6.98
C PRO A 213 -39.56 -6.47 -7.60
N LYS A 214 -40.67 -5.72 -7.63
CA LYS A 214 -40.69 -4.35 -8.16
C LYS A 214 -39.82 -3.40 -7.35
N LEU A 215 -39.59 -3.68 -6.07
CA LEU A 215 -38.71 -2.86 -5.23
C LEU A 215 -37.28 -2.82 -5.78
N GLU A 216 -36.81 -3.90 -6.41
CA GLU A 216 -35.49 -3.92 -7.06
C GLU A 216 -35.45 -3.02 -8.30
N ASP A 217 -36.56 -2.95 -9.06
CA ASP A 217 -36.68 -2.04 -10.21
C ASP A 217 -36.73 -0.59 -9.75
N ASP A 218 -37.49 -0.28 -8.70
CA ASP A 218 -37.56 1.04 -8.09
C ASP A 218 -36.18 1.48 -7.55
N ALA A 219 -35.44 0.56 -6.94
CA ALA A 219 -34.07 0.83 -6.47
C ALA A 219 -33.11 1.13 -7.63
N ARG A 220 -33.21 0.41 -8.76
CA ARG A 220 -32.43 0.72 -9.97
C ARG A 220 -32.79 2.09 -10.53
N ILE A 221 -34.07 2.44 -10.57
CA ILE A 221 -34.55 3.76 -11.02
C ILE A 221 -34.02 4.86 -10.11
N ALA A 222 -34.11 4.68 -8.78
CA ALA A 222 -33.61 5.63 -7.81
C ALA A 222 -32.09 5.82 -7.92
N PHE A 223 -31.33 4.73 -8.10
CA PHE A 223 -29.89 4.83 -8.32
C PHE A 223 -29.57 5.57 -9.63
N ASN A 224 -30.24 5.25 -10.73
CA ASN A 224 -30.04 5.95 -12.00
C ASN A 224 -30.34 7.46 -11.89
N ARG A 225 -31.35 7.85 -11.12
CA ARG A 225 -31.64 9.27 -10.84
C ARG A 225 -30.54 9.93 -10.01
N LEU A 226 -29.98 9.22 -9.02
CA LEU A 226 -28.81 9.69 -8.28
C LEU A 226 -27.63 9.93 -9.24
N GLU A 227 -27.34 9.00 -10.15
CA GLU A 227 -26.25 9.17 -11.13
C GLU A 227 -26.48 10.36 -12.08
N GLN A 228 -27.74 10.72 -12.33
CA GLN A 228 -28.14 11.87 -13.14
C GLN A 228 -28.17 13.18 -12.34
N GLY A 229 -27.84 13.17 -11.05
CA GLY A 229 -27.87 14.35 -10.19
C GLY A 229 -29.29 14.78 -9.80
N GLY A 230 -30.23 13.85 -9.67
CA GLY A 230 -31.56 14.11 -9.14
C GLY A 230 -31.48 14.73 -7.75
N GLN A 231 -32.14 15.87 -7.54
CA GLN A 231 -32.00 16.67 -6.32
C GLN A 231 -32.36 15.87 -5.06
N GLU A 232 -33.53 15.22 -5.05
CA GLU A 232 -33.99 14.45 -3.88
C GLU A 232 -33.06 13.27 -3.58
N GLU A 233 -32.69 12.51 -4.61
CA GLU A 233 -31.78 11.37 -4.45
C GLU A 233 -30.41 11.81 -3.92
N THR A 234 -29.89 12.93 -4.44
CA THR A 234 -28.60 13.50 -4.02
C THR A 234 -28.66 14.00 -2.57
N ASP A 235 -29.73 14.69 -2.18
CA ASP A 235 -29.92 15.18 -0.81
C ASP A 235 -30.00 14.04 0.20
N LEU A 236 -30.71 12.96 -0.15
CA LEU A 236 -30.78 11.76 0.68
C LEU A 236 -29.43 11.05 0.77
N TRP A 237 -28.76 10.88 -0.36
CA TRP A 237 -27.44 10.25 -0.41
C TRP A 237 -26.41 11.03 0.43
N GLU A 238 -26.36 12.36 0.30
CA GLU A 238 -25.45 13.20 1.06
C GLU A 238 -25.77 13.15 2.57
N THR A 239 -27.05 13.13 2.92
CA THR A 239 -27.48 12.92 4.32
C THR A 239 -26.95 11.59 4.86
N PHE A 240 -27.15 10.48 4.12
CA PHE A 240 -26.68 9.16 4.54
C PHE A 240 -25.15 9.10 4.66
N ARG A 241 -24.45 9.74 3.72
CA ARG A 241 -22.99 9.84 3.73
C ARG A 241 -22.48 10.59 4.95
N GLN A 242 -23.07 11.75 5.26
CA GLN A 242 -22.67 12.59 6.39
C GLN A 242 -22.89 11.89 7.73
N VAL A 243 -24.07 11.30 7.96
CA VAL A 243 -24.36 10.64 9.24
C VAL A 243 -23.51 9.38 9.45
N SER A 244 -23.22 8.62 8.38
CA SER A 244 -22.33 7.47 8.47
C SER A 244 -20.89 7.89 8.78
N LEU A 245 -20.40 8.96 8.15
CA LEU A 245 -19.08 9.53 8.45
C LEU A 245 -18.97 10.01 9.89
N MET A 246 -20.02 10.65 10.44
CA MET A 246 -20.03 11.05 11.85
C MET A 246 -19.85 9.86 12.79
N GLU A 247 -20.51 8.73 12.53
CA GLU A 247 -20.35 7.53 13.36
C GLU A 247 -18.97 6.88 13.19
N PHE A 248 -18.43 6.84 11.96
CA PHE A 248 -17.08 6.33 11.74
C PHE A 248 -16.02 7.21 12.42
N ASN A 249 -16.18 8.53 12.38
CA ASN A 249 -15.27 9.48 13.04
C ASN A 249 -15.21 9.27 14.55
N LYS A 250 -16.32 8.92 15.22
CA LYS A 250 -16.28 8.55 16.65
C LYS A 250 -15.34 7.37 16.92
N ILE A 251 -15.27 6.41 16.00
CA ILE A 251 -14.36 5.26 16.10
C ILE A 251 -12.93 5.71 15.86
N TYR A 252 -12.69 6.50 14.80
CA TYR A 252 -11.37 7.00 14.44
C TYR A 252 -10.77 7.91 15.52
N ASP A 253 -11.56 8.85 16.06
CA ASP A 253 -11.17 9.75 17.15
C ASP A 253 -10.75 8.96 18.40
N ARG A 254 -11.50 7.90 18.73
CA ARG A 254 -11.20 7.04 19.89
C ARG A 254 -9.85 6.34 19.76
N VAL A 255 -9.37 6.08 18.54
CA VAL A 255 -8.09 5.44 18.28
C VAL A 255 -7.01 6.41 17.79
N GLY A 256 -7.29 7.72 17.79
CA GLY A 256 -6.34 8.76 17.41
C GLY A 256 -6.00 8.77 15.91
N ILE A 257 -6.93 8.38 15.05
CA ILE A 257 -6.74 8.32 13.60
C ILE A 257 -7.55 9.42 12.91
N SER A 258 -6.93 10.09 11.94
CA SER A 258 -7.57 11.09 11.10
C SER A 258 -7.16 10.90 9.64
N PHE A 259 -8.02 11.34 8.72
CA PHE A 259 -7.79 11.22 7.29
C PHE A 259 -7.69 12.59 6.64
N ASP A 260 -6.75 12.74 5.71
CA ASP A 260 -6.56 13.95 4.91
C ASP A 260 -7.58 14.03 3.76
N ASN A 261 -8.08 12.87 3.33
CA ASN A 261 -9.06 12.75 2.26
C ASN A 261 -10.07 11.64 2.55
N THR A 262 -11.36 11.94 2.36
CA THR A 262 -12.48 10.98 2.50
C THR A 262 -13.31 10.85 1.23
N ASN A 263 -12.70 11.06 0.07
CA ASN A 263 -13.35 10.91 -1.23
C ASN A 263 -13.58 9.43 -1.50
N GLY A 264 -14.86 9.07 -1.65
CA GLY A 264 -15.28 7.73 -2.01
C GLY A 264 -15.39 7.51 -3.51
N GLU A 265 -15.94 6.36 -3.88
CA GLU A 265 -16.21 5.95 -5.25
C GLU A 265 -17.01 7.00 -6.05
N SER A 266 -17.93 7.71 -5.38
CA SER A 266 -18.80 8.73 -5.97
C SER A 266 -18.02 9.87 -6.61
N PHE A 267 -16.94 10.31 -5.96
CA PHE A 267 -16.12 11.43 -6.39
C PHE A 267 -15.41 11.14 -7.73
N TYR A 268 -15.03 9.88 -7.95
CA TYR A 268 -14.30 9.47 -9.16
C TYR A 268 -15.23 9.05 -10.31
N SER A 269 -16.52 8.81 -10.03
CA SER A 269 -17.49 8.36 -11.03
C SER A 269 -17.55 9.25 -12.28
N PRO A 270 -17.58 10.59 -12.17
CA PRO A 270 -17.58 11.48 -13.35
C PRO A 270 -16.31 11.37 -14.21
N MET A 271 -15.21 10.85 -13.66
CA MET A 271 -13.91 10.74 -14.34
C MET A 271 -13.76 9.45 -15.16
N ILE A 272 -14.68 8.49 -15.02
CA ILE A 272 -14.59 7.19 -15.68
C ILE A 272 -14.64 7.33 -17.21
N ARG A 273 -15.42 8.28 -17.73
CA ARG A 273 -15.49 8.52 -19.18
C ARG A 273 -14.11 8.84 -19.76
N GLN A 274 -13.33 9.66 -19.07
CA GLN A 274 -11.97 9.99 -19.47
C GLN A 274 -11.05 8.77 -19.47
N VAL A 275 -11.22 7.85 -18.51
CA VAL A 275 -10.49 6.58 -18.48
C VAL A 275 -10.78 5.75 -19.74
N VAL A 276 -12.07 5.58 -20.06
CA VAL A 276 -12.51 4.82 -21.23
C VAL A 276 -11.95 5.43 -22.52
N ASP A 277 -12.08 6.75 -22.67
CA ASP A 277 -11.57 7.46 -23.85
C ASP A 277 -10.05 7.29 -23.99
N THR A 278 -9.30 7.42 -22.88
CA THR A 278 -7.84 7.20 -22.87
C THR A 278 -7.45 5.78 -23.27
N LEU A 279 -8.15 4.77 -22.75
CA LEU A 279 -7.89 3.37 -23.11
C LEU A 279 -8.23 3.08 -24.58
N LYS A 280 -9.28 3.72 -25.10
CA LYS A 280 -9.68 3.63 -26.52
C LYS A 280 -8.63 4.27 -27.44
N GLU A 281 -8.17 5.48 -27.12
CA GLU A 281 -7.14 6.20 -27.88
C GLU A 281 -5.82 5.43 -27.95
N LYS A 282 -5.48 4.71 -26.87
CA LYS A 282 -4.30 3.83 -26.81
C LYS A 282 -4.51 2.46 -27.47
N GLY A 283 -5.70 2.19 -28.04
CA GLY A 283 -6.02 0.93 -28.70
C GLY A 283 -6.03 -0.28 -27.75
N LEU A 284 -6.34 -0.07 -26.47
CA LEU A 284 -6.31 -1.12 -25.45
C LEU A 284 -7.66 -1.76 -25.17
N LEU A 285 -8.76 -1.09 -25.54
CA LEU A 285 -10.11 -1.62 -25.37
C LEU A 285 -10.48 -2.59 -26.49
N GLU A 286 -10.95 -3.76 -26.09
CA GLU A 286 -11.48 -4.78 -26.98
C GLU A 286 -12.93 -5.12 -26.58
N GLU A 287 -13.76 -5.41 -27.58
CA GLU A 287 -15.13 -5.87 -27.33
C GLU A 287 -15.13 -7.37 -27.01
N SER A 288 -15.85 -7.77 -25.95
CA SER A 288 -16.04 -9.15 -25.54
C SER A 288 -17.46 -9.32 -25.00
N GLU A 289 -18.29 -10.10 -25.70
CA GLU A 289 -19.70 -10.35 -25.31
C GLU A 289 -20.51 -9.05 -25.08
N GLY A 290 -20.25 -8.03 -25.91
CA GLY A 290 -20.86 -6.70 -25.81
C GLY A 290 -20.26 -5.79 -24.73
N ALA A 291 -19.38 -6.31 -23.86
CA ALA A 291 -18.63 -5.54 -22.88
C ALA A 291 -17.30 -5.03 -23.46
N GLN A 292 -16.67 -4.04 -22.80
CA GLN A 292 -15.34 -3.54 -23.14
C GLN A 292 -14.33 -4.02 -22.10
N VAL A 293 -13.27 -4.68 -22.57
CA VAL A 293 -12.22 -5.29 -21.73
C VAL A 293 -10.82 -4.86 -22.18
N VAL A 294 -9.85 -4.96 -21.28
CA VAL A 294 -8.42 -4.89 -21.60
C VAL A 294 -7.83 -6.29 -21.42
N LYS A 295 -7.25 -6.86 -22.47
CA LYS A 295 -6.55 -8.15 -22.39
C LYS A 295 -5.27 -8.03 -21.56
N LEU A 296 -5.01 -8.99 -20.68
CA LEU A 296 -3.86 -8.97 -19.78
C LEU A 296 -3.00 -10.26 -19.86
N ASP A 297 -3.10 -10.99 -20.98
CA ASP A 297 -2.40 -12.28 -21.18
C ASP A 297 -0.88 -12.17 -21.02
N VAL A 298 -0.31 -11.01 -21.39
CA VAL A 298 1.13 -10.71 -21.23
C VAL A 298 1.58 -10.70 -19.77
N PHE A 299 0.65 -10.59 -18.82
CA PHE A 299 0.90 -10.69 -17.38
C PHE A 299 0.38 -12.00 -16.77
N GLY A 300 -0.12 -12.93 -17.59
CA GLY A 300 -0.75 -14.17 -17.12
C GLY A 300 -2.05 -13.96 -16.37
N LEU A 301 -2.77 -12.87 -16.64
CA LEU A 301 -4.03 -12.51 -15.99
C LEU A 301 -5.21 -12.60 -16.96
N ASN A 302 -6.39 -12.90 -16.43
CA ASN A 302 -7.64 -12.81 -17.18
C ASN A 302 -7.91 -11.35 -17.62
N PRO A 303 -8.66 -11.14 -18.72
CA PRO A 303 -9.04 -9.80 -19.16
C PRO A 303 -9.69 -8.98 -18.04
N CYS A 304 -9.35 -7.71 -17.96
CA CYS A 304 -9.96 -6.77 -17.03
C CYS A 304 -11.18 -6.13 -17.70
N LEU A 305 -12.35 -6.30 -17.10
CA LEU A 305 -13.58 -5.63 -17.54
C LEU A 305 -13.48 -4.13 -17.23
N ILE A 306 -13.81 -3.27 -18.19
CA ILE A 306 -13.79 -1.81 -18.03
C ILE A 306 -15.21 -1.24 -18.09
N LEU A 307 -16.02 -1.71 -19.04
CA LEU A 307 -17.44 -1.38 -19.14
C LEU A 307 -18.26 -2.65 -19.38
N LYS A 308 -19.43 -2.74 -18.75
CA LYS A 308 -20.41 -3.79 -19.04
C LYS A 308 -21.10 -3.55 -20.37
N SER A 309 -21.83 -4.57 -20.84
CA SER A 309 -22.62 -4.50 -22.08
C SER A 309 -23.77 -3.49 -22.06
N ASP A 310 -24.25 -3.13 -20.87
CA ASP A 310 -25.23 -2.06 -20.66
C ASP A 310 -24.58 -0.66 -20.55
N GLY A 311 -23.25 -0.56 -20.74
CA GLY A 311 -22.48 0.67 -20.61
C GLY A 311 -22.23 1.13 -19.18
N SER A 312 -22.73 0.39 -18.17
CA SER A 312 -22.51 0.74 -16.77
C SER A 312 -21.06 0.52 -16.34
N THR A 313 -20.61 1.39 -15.42
CA THR A 313 -19.23 1.40 -14.94
C THR A 313 -19.02 0.38 -13.83
N ILE A 314 -17.79 -0.10 -13.69
CA ILE A 314 -17.41 -1.06 -12.65
C ILE A 314 -16.25 -0.55 -11.78
N TYR A 315 -15.98 -1.27 -10.70
CA TYR A 315 -14.92 -0.95 -9.73
C TYR A 315 -13.55 -0.70 -10.38
N ALA A 316 -13.14 -1.52 -11.36
CA ALA A 316 -11.83 -1.36 -12.00
C ALA A 316 -11.66 0.03 -12.66
N SER A 317 -12.69 0.52 -13.34
CA SER A 317 -12.64 1.83 -14.01
C SER A 317 -12.64 2.98 -13.01
N ARG A 318 -13.30 2.81 -11.86
CA ARG A 318 -13.25 3.77 -10.74
C ARG A 318 -11.86 3.82 -10.12
N ASP A 319 -11.24 2.67 -9.91
CA ASP A 319 -9.90 2.61 -9.32
C ASP A 319 -8.85 3.18 -10.26
N ILE A 320 -8.94 2.90 -11.57
CA ILE A 320 -8.08 3.55 -12.58
C ILE A 320 -8.25 5.07 -12.55
N ALA A 321 -9.51 5.55 -12.50
CA ALA A 321 -9.78 6.98 -12.38
C ALA A 321 -9.18 7.57 -11.10
N SER A 322 -9.27 6.84 -9.98
CA SER A 322 -8.72 7.27 -8.69
C SER A 322 -7.19 7.37 -8.73
N ILE A 323 -6.50 6.43 -9.38
CA ILE A 323 -5.03 6.46 -9.54
C ILE A 323 -4.62 7.68 -10.35
N LEU A 324 -5.30 7.91 -11.49
CA LEU A 324 -5.00 9.06 -12.36
C LEU A 324 -5.27 10.39 -11.67
N TYR A 325 -6.36 10.49 -10.91
CA TYR A 325 -6.64 11.67 -10.09
C TYR A 325 -5.53 11.89 -9.04
N ARG A 326 -5.19 10.84 -8.29
CA ARG A 326 -4.18 10.91 -7.23
C ARG A 326 -2.82 11.35 -7.75
N ASP A 327 -2.39 10.85 -8.92
CA ASP A 327 -1.12 11.26 -9.53
C ASP A 327 -1.15 12.73 -9.99
N ARG A 328 -2.28 13.18 -10.54
CA ARG A 328 -2.43 14.55 -10.99
C ARG A 328 -2.46 15.55 -9.83
N GLU A 329 -3.18 15.25 -8.76
CA GLU A 329 -3.38 16.20 -7.65
C GLU A 329 -2.27 16.13 -6.60
N TYR A 330 -1.74 14.94 -6.32
CA TYR A 330 -0.77 14.73 -5.22
C TYR A 330 0.63 14.39 -5.72
N HIS A 331 0.79 14.11 -7.02
CA HIS A 331 2.08 13.74 -7.62
C HIS A 331 2.81 12.63 -6.86
N PHE A 332 2.06 11.65 -6.33
CA PHE A 332 2.60 10.64 -5.42
C PHE A 332 3.82 9.91 -5.99
N ASP A 333 4.76 9.54 -5.13
CA ASP A 333 5.86 8.60 -5.39
C ASP A 333 5.46 7.17 -5.04
N LYS A 334 4.46 7.00 -4.17
CA LYS A 334 3.87 5.69 -3.87
C LYS A 334 2.39 5.80 -3.53
N ASN A 335 1.59 4.86 -4.02
CA ASN A 335 0.16 4.78 -3.75
C ASN A 335 -0.17 3.41 -3.19
N VAL A 336 -0.37 3.35 -1.87
CA VAL A 336 -0.48 2.13 -1.09
C VAL A 336 -1.95 1.85 -0.79
N TYR A 337 -2.40 0.63 -1.11
CA TYR A 337 -3.77 0.16 -0.89
C TYR A 337 -3.76 -0.93 0.17
N VAL A 338 -4.35 -0.68 1.34
CA VAL A 338 -4.39 -1.63 2.46
C VAL A 338 -5.73 -2.34 2.48
N VAL A 339 -5.84 -3.39 1.67
CA VAL A 339 -7.10 -4.08 1.37
C VAL A 339 -6.96 -5.59 1.55
N GLY A 340 -8.02 -6.28 2.00
CA GLY A 340 -7.97 -7.72 2.24
C GLY A 340 -7.62 -8.56 1.01
N VAL A 341 -7.07 -9.76 1.24
CA VAL A 341 -6.67 -10.74 0.20
C VAL A 341 -7.75 -11.04 -0.85
N PRO A 342 -9.07 -11.06 -0.56
CA PRO A 342 -10.08 -11.28 -1.60
C PRO A 342 -10.00 -10.32 -2.80
N GLN A 343 -9.45 -9.12 -2.62
CA GLN A 343 -9.29 -8.11 -3.68
C GLN A 343 -7.96 -8.20 -4.45
N LYS A 344 -7.11 -9.19 -4.14
CA LYS A 344 -5.78 -9.32 -4.77
C LYS A 344 -5.83 -9.41 -6.30
N ASN A 345 -6.73 -10.23 -6.83
CA ASN A 345 -6.85 -10.38 -8.29
C ASN A 345 -7.29 -9.07 -8.96
N HIS A 346 -8.22 -8.35 -8.32
CA HIS A 346 -8.71 -7.06 -8.79
C HIS A 346 -7.60 -6.02 -8.87
N PHE A 347 -6.81 -5.81 -7.80
CA PHE A 347 -5.68 -4.88 -7.83
C PHE A 347 -4.59 -5.29 -8.83
N ASN A 348 -4.30 -6.60 -8.95
CA ASN A 348 -3.39 -7.09 -9.98
C ASN A 348 -3.87 -6.71 -11.39
N GLN A 349 -5.17 -6.84 -11.67
CA GLN A 349 -5.75 -6.44 -12.95
C GLN A 349 -5.68 -4.93 -13.16
N VAL A 350 -6.08 -4.13 -12.17
CA VAL A 350 -6.02 -2.65 -12.25
C VAL A 350 -4.59 -2.18 -12.51
N PHE A 351 -3.61 -2.66 -11.75
CA PHE A 351 -2.20 -2.26 -11.95
C PHE A 351 -1.65 -2.75 -13.29
N ALA A 352 -2.05 -3.94 -13.76
CA ALA A 352 -1.69 -4.41 -15.09
C ALA A 352 -2.30 -3.56 -16.21
N VAL A 353 -3.53 -3.06 -16.05
CA VAL A 353 -4.12 -2.07 -16.97
C VAL A 353 -3.32 -0.77 -16.96
N MET A 354 -2.91 -0.27 -15.78
CA MET A 354 -2.05 0.92 -15.68
C MET A 354 -0.73 0.73 -16.44
N LYS A 355 -0.11 -0.45 -16.33
CA LYS A 355 1.10 -0.81 -17.10
C LYS A 355 0.84 -0.84 -18.60
N ARG A 356 -0.25 -1.46 -19.06
CA ARG A 356 -0.64 -1.46 -20.49
C ARG A 356 -0.88 -0.07 -21.03
N MET A 357 -1.45 0.81 -20.21
CA MET A 357 -1.68 2.21 -20.54
C MET A 357 -0.37 3.02 -20.66
N GLY A 358 0.75 2.47 -20.19
CA GLY A 358 2.04 3.15 -20.14
C GLY A 358 2.11 4.19 -19.02
N PHE A 359 1.37 4.00 -17.92
CA PHE A 359 1.44 4.88 -16.77
C PHE A 359 2.79 4.70 -16.05
N PRO A 360 3.64 5.75 -15.94
CA PRO A 360 5.02 5.59 -15.45
C PRO A 360 5.13 5.05 -14.03
N LYS A 361 4.16 5.38 -13.16
CA LYS A 361 4.15 5.00 -11.74
C LYS A 361 3.28 3.77 -11.45
N ALA A 362 3.05 2.93 -12.45
CA ALA A 362 2.23 1.73 -12.27
C ALA A 362 2.85 0.75 -11.26
N ASP A 363 4.18 0.67 -11.20
CA ASP A 363 4.91 -0.16 -10.22
C ASP A 363 4.95 0.45 -8.81
N ASP A 364 4.60 1.73 -8.67
CA ASP A 364 4.48 2.42 -7.38
C ASP A 364 3.07 2.33 -6.77
N CYS A 365 2.13 1.71 -7.47
CA CYS A 365 0.84 1.32 -6.91
C CYS A 365 0.99 -0.05 -6.23
N VAL A 366 0.84 -0.10 -4.91
CA VAL A 366 1.16 -1.30 -4.10
C VAL A 366 -0.07 -1.76 -3.34
N HIS A 367 -0.44 -3.03 -3.51
CA HIS A 367 -1.48 -3.67 -2.70
C HIS A 367 -0.85 -4.37 -1.49
N VAL A 368 -1.10 -3.82 -0.30
CA VAL A 368 -0.76 -4.45 0.97
C VAL A 368 -1.93 -5.32 1.41
N ALA A 369 -1.85 -6.60 1.05
CA ALA A 369 -2.89 -7.57 1.33
C ALA A 369 -2.84 -8.08 2.77
N PHE A 370 -4.00 -8.23 3.42
CA PHE A 370 -4.12 -8.88 4.73
C PHE A 370 -5.17 -10.00 4.74
N GLY A 371 -4.96 -10.98 5.62
CA GLY A 371 -5.83 -12.15 5.75
C GLY A 371 -7.20 -11.83 6.35
N THR A 372 -8.14 -12.76 6.20
CA THR A 372 -9.47 -12.62 6.82
C THR A 372 -9.37 -12.69 8.33
N VAL A 373 -10.03 -11.77 9.03
CA VAL A 373 -10.19 -11.87 10.48
C VAL A 373 -11.20 -12.97 10.79
N ARG A 374 -10.78 -13.96 11.58
CA ARG A 374 -11.62 -15.05 12.05
C ARG A 374 -11.73 -14.97 13.57
N PHE A 375 -12.93 -15.22 14.09
CA PHE A 375 -13.10 -15.45 15.51
C PHE A 375 -12.58 -16.85 15.87
N ALA A 376 -12.38 -17.13 17.15
CA ALA A 376 -11.82 -18.40 17.62
C ALA A 376 -12.61 -19.64 17.15
N GLU A 377 -13.88 -19.44 16.77
CA GLU A 377 -14.82 -20.47 16.33
C GLU A 377 -14.75 -20.77 14.82
N GLY A 378 -13.99 -20.00 14.03
CA GLY A 378 -13.80 -20.20 12.59
C GLY A 378 -14.39 -19.11 11.72
#